data_AF-S7Q928-F1
#
_entry.id   AF-S7Q928-F1
#
_cell.length_a   1.000
_cell.length_b   1.000
_cell.length_c   1.000
_cell.angle_alpha   90.00
_cell.angle_beta   90.00
_cell.angle_gamma   90.00
#
_symmetry.space_group_name_H-M   'P 1'
#
loop_
_entity.id
_entity.type
_entity.pdbx_description
1 polymer ?
#
loop_
_entity_poly.entity_id
_entity_poly.type
_entity_poly.pdbx_seq_one_letter_code
_entity_poly.pdbx_strand_id
1 'polypeptide(L)'
;MDQPENTDEHAEEEPQPQGEPTGSPPAPRALEAEAEANNANTVEAKKVDNANEGPKKILPYKSRPPPRDPEVVKIQAWWRGIVVRRSLLFAALGALTIQRWWKQIRMRALEARRRAVLEAFTRKEWAAVRLQSWVRMWRIRLRYCRLLHAARIIQGYWRCRPCSSRGFIKGHYRVTANQLHLELEIVLGSEPCIVSECIPLPVKQ
;
A
#
# COMPACT_ATOMS: atom_id res chain seq x y z
N MET A 1 28.02 32.30 -7.39
CA MET A 1 28.30 31.47 -6.22
C MET A 1 27.12 30.56 -6.07
N ASP A 2 27.32 29.27 -6.36
CA ASP A 2 26.56 28.11 -5.85
C ASP A 2 26.87 26.92 -6.77
N GLN A 3 27.91 26.19 -6.37
CA GLN A 3 28.24 24.86 -6.86
C GLN A 3 27.45 23.83 -6.02
N PRO A 4 26.97 22.73 -6.62
CA PRO A 4 26.56 21.54 -5.89
C PRO A 4 27.73 20.54 -5.80
N GLU A 5 27.94 19.99 -4.61
CA GLU A 5 28.86 18.86 -4.40
C GLU A 5 28.08 17.55 -4.42
N ASN A 6 28.46 16.73 -5.40
CA ASN A 6 28.19 15.31 -5.60
C ASN A 6 29.07 14.54 -4.60
N THR A 7 28.78 13.37 -4.04
CA THR A 7 28.60 12.08 -4.70
C THR A 7 28.54 11.06 -3.55
N ASP A 8 27.65 10.06 -3.59
CA ASP A 8 27.94 8.79 -2.93
C ASP A 8 27.39 7.64 -3.77
N GLU A 9 28.31 6.73 -4.05
CA GLU A 9 28.22 5.53 -4.87
C GLU A 9 27.52 4.40 -4.12
N HIS A 10 26.79 3.54 -4.84
CA HIS A 10 26.72 2.09 -4.63
C HIS A 10 25.93 1.49 -5.82
N ALA A 11 26.63 0.99 -6.84
CA ALA A 11 27.13 -0.38 -6.97
C ALA A 11 26.01 -1.37 -7.36
N GLU A 12 26.01 -1.71 -8.65
CA GLU A 12 25.32 -2.87 -9.24
C GLU A 12 25.93 -4.17 -8.72
N GLU A 13 25.10 -5.18 -8.43
CA GLU A 13 25.40 -6.58 -8.77
C GLU A 13 24.13 -7.44 -8.65
N GLU A 14 23.65 -7.95 -9.79
CA GLU A 14 22.93 -9.22 -9.89
C GLU A 14 23.99 -10.34 -9.99
N PRO A 15 23.74 -11.59 -9.54
CA PRO A 15 23.03 -12.52 -10.45
C PRO A 15 22.18 -13.62 -9.79
N GLN A 16 21.14 -14.04 -10.50
CA GLN A 16 20.51 -15.38 -10.41
C GLN A 16 21.21 -16.35 -11.39
N PRO A 17 21.19 -17.69 -11.19
CA PRO A 17 20.00 -18.47 -11.56
C PRO A 17 19.70 -19.80 -10.84
N GLN A 18 18.40 -20.13 -10.90
CA GLN A 18 17.71 -21.43 -11.08
C GLN A 18 17.99 -22.68 -10.24
N GLY A 19 16.89 -23.19 -9.68
CA GLY A 19 16.63 -24.60 -9.41
C GLY A 19 15.20 -24.82 -8.91
N GLU A 20 14.26 -25.15 -9.81
CA GLU A 20 12.97 -25.77 -9.49
C GLU A 20 13.21 -27.29 -9.26
N PRO A 21 12.44 -27.99 -8.40
CA PRO A 21 11.12 -28.45 -8.85
C PRO A 21 10.01 -28.45 -7.76
N THR A 22 8.80 -28.18 -8.22
CA THR A 22 7.56 -28.93 -7.93
C THR A 22 7.20 -29.26 -6.47
N GLY A 23 6.15 -28.61 -5.94
CA GLY A 23 5.30 -29.17 -4.88
C GLY A 23 4.66 -28.15 -3.93
N SER A 24 3.49 -27.59 -4.28
CA SER A 24 2.57 -26.94 -3.33
C SER A 24 1.87 -28.00 -2.43
N PRO A 25 1.08 -27.61 -1.42
CA PRO A 25 1.42 -26.99 -0.13
C PRO A 25 0.92 -27.86 1.06
N PRO A 26 1.50 -27.84 2.28
CA PRO A 26 0.90 -28.58 3.39
C PRO A 26 0.24 -27.66 4.42
N ALA A 27 -1.09 -27.76 4.51
CA ALA A 27 -1.89 -27.86 5.74
C ALA A 27 -3.37 -28.02 5.33
N PRO A 28 -4.24 -28.78 6.04
CA PRO A 28 -4.12 -29.23 7.43
C PRO A 28 -4.41 -30.75 7.61
N ARG A 29 -3.66 -31.45 8.48
CA ARG A 29 -4.07 -32.77 8.98
C ARG A 29 -4.37 -32.69 10.47
N ALA A 30 -5.58 -33.13 10.79
CA ALA A 30 -6.12 -33.33 12.12
C ALA A 30 -5.49 -34.54 12.81
N LEU A 31 -5.27 -34.40 14.12
CA LEU A 31 -5.29 -35.40 15.20
C LEU A 31 -5.48 -34.52 16.46
N GLU A 32 -6.71 -34.26 16.90
CA GLU A 32 -7.38 -35.03 17.95
C GLU A 32 -6.40 -35.73 18.91
N ALA A 33 -6.15 -35.07 20.03
CA ALA A 33 -5.73 -35.69 21.27
C ALA A 33 -6.42 -34.94 22.41
N GLU A 34 -7.42 -35.60 22.98
CA GLU A 34 -8.06 -35.24 24.23
C GLU A 34 -7.03 -35.24 25.37
N ALA A 35 -7.17 -34.28 26.28
CA ALA A 35 -6.49 -34.29 27.57
C ALA A 35 -7.49 -33.84 28.64
N GLU A 36 -8.52 -34.66 28.85
CA GLU A 36 -9.24 -34.77 30.11
C GLU A 36 -8.80 -36.06 30.82
N ALA A 37 -8.70 -35.97 32.15
CA ALA A 37 -8.48 -37.04 33.14
C ALA A 37 -7.04 -37.53 33.43
N ASN A 38 -6.44 -36.92 34.46
CA ASN A 38 -5.61 -37.60 35.47
C ASN A 38 -6.17 -37.16 36.83
N ASN A 39 -6.99 -37.94 37.54
CA ASN A 39 -6.71 -39.09 38.41
C ASN A 39 -5.73 -38.83 39.57
N ALA A 40 -6.27 -39.12 40.76
CA ALA A 40 -5.62 -39.60 41.98
C ALA A 40 -4.71 -38.65 42.77
N ASN A 41 -5.28 -37.96 43.76
CA ASN A 41 -4.57 -37.73 45.03
C ASN A 41 -4.97 -38.82 46.03
N THR A 42 -4.12 -39.85 46.09
CA THR A 42 -4.03 -40.80 47.20
C THR A 42 -3.25 -40.11 48.33
N VAL A 43 -3.95 -39.66 49.37
CA VAL A 43 -3.30 -39.29 50.64
C VAL A 43 -3.42 -40.49 51.58
N GLU A 44 -2.33 -41.25 51.65
CA GLU A 44 -2.02 -42.19 52.71
C GLU A 44 -1.99 -41.44 54.05
N ALA A 45 -2.96 -41.70 54.93
CA ALA A 45 -2.93 -41.27 56.32
C ALA A 45 -2.58 -42.48 57.20
N LYS A 46 -1.39 -42.39 57.80
CA LYS A 46 -0.86 -43.27 58.85
C LYS A 46 -1.90 -43.61 59.93
N LYS A 47 -1.99 -44.90 60.22
CA LYS A 47 -2.62 -45.52 61.41
C LYS A 47 -1.64 -45.48 62.60
N VAL A 48 -2.08 -45.00 63.77
CA VAL A 48 -1.68 -45.38 65.16
C VAL A 48 -2.73 -44.72 66.09
N ASP A 49 -3.77 -45.39 66.58
CA ASP A 49 -3.92 -46.33 67.72
C ASP A 49 -4.43 -45.66 69.01
N ASN A 50 -5.42 -46.32 69.62
CA ASN A 50 -5.93 -46.21 70.99
C ASN A 50 -6.87 -45.04 71.31
N ALA A 51 -7.84 -45.15 72.22
CA ALA A 51 -8.61 -46.25 72.78
C ALA A 51 -9.78 -45.59 73.54
N ASN A 52 -10.93 -46.27 73.53
CA ASN A 52 -12.00 -46.14 74.52
C ASN A 52 -12.90 -44.89 74.50
N GLU A 53 -13.86 -44.86 73.57
CA GLU A 53 -15.25 -44.51 73.91
C GLU A 53 -16.18 -45.46 73.14
N GLY A 54 -17.10 -46.10 73.85
CA GLY A 54 -17.92 -47.20 73.34
C GLY A 54 -18.69 -46.82 72.06
N PRO A 55 -18.94 -47.78 71.15
CA PRO A 55 -19.67 -47.51 69.93
C PRO A 55 -21.12 -47.13 70.31
N LYS A 56 -21.48 -45.85 70.18
CA LYS A 56 -22.88 -45.46 70.00
C LYS A 56 -23.34 -46.14 68.72
N LYS A 57 -23.94 -47.32 68.86
CA LYS A 57 -24.60 -48.06 67.79
C LYS A 57 -25.57 -47.09 67.12
N ILE A 58 -25.18 -46.58 65.95
CA ILE A 58 -26.12 -45.92 65.04
C ILE A 58 -27.07 -47.04 64.64
N LEU A 59 -28.23 -47.06 65.27
CA LEU A 59 -29.32 -47.92 64.88
C LEU A 59 -29.54 -47.70 63.38
N PRO A 60 -29.62 -48.76 62.56
CA PRO A 60 -30.02 -48.59 61.18
C PRO A 60 -31.46 -48.08 61.23
N TYR A 61 -31.63 -46.78 61.01
CA TYR A 61 -32.94 -46.23 60.70
C TYR A 61 -33.36 -46.98 59.43
N LYS A 62 -34.19 -48.01 59.62
CA LYS A 62 -34.94 -48.60 58.52
C LYS A 62 -35.77 -47.44 58.00
N SER A 63 -35.30 -46.85 56.90
CA SER A 63 -36.05 -45.92 56.08
C SER A 63 -37.26 -46.68 55.59
N ARG A 64 -38.34 -46.69 56.39
CA ARG A 64 -39.65 -47.13 55.93
C ARG A 64 -39.90 -46.29 54.68
N PRO A 65 -40.07 -46.88 53.48
CA PRO A 65 -40.45 -46.08 52.34
C PRO A 65 -41.72 -45.32 52.76
N PRO A 66 -41.75 -43.98 52.62
CA PRO A 66 -42.92 -43.21 53.03
C PRO A 66 -44.16 -43.79 52.33
N PRO A 67 -45.34 -43.80 52.98
CA PRO A 67 -46.57 -44.20 52.33
C PRO A 67 -46.66 -43.47 50.99
N ARG A 68 -46.62 -44.24 49.89
CA ARG A 68 -46.67 -43.69 48.55
C ARG A 68 -48.10 -43.29 48.27
N ASP A 69 -48.51 -42.15 48.82
CA ASP A 69 -49.76 -41.54 48.40
C ASP A 69 -49.61 -41.19 46.92
N PRO A 70 -50.42 -41.82 46.04
CA PRO A 70 -50.29 -41.66 44.60
C PRO A 70 -50.46 -40.18 44.19
N GLU A 71 -51.23 -39.40 44.94
CA GLU A 71 -51.43 -37.96 44.76
C GLU A 71 -50.13 -37.16 44.98
N VAL A 72 -49.36 -37.46 46.04
CA VAL A 72 -48.09 -36.76 46.33
C VAL A 72 -47.07 -37.05 45.23
N VAL A 73 -47.04 -38.29 44.72
CA VAL A 73 -46.16 -38.67 43.61
C VAL A 73 -46.51 -37.92 42.33
N LYS A 74 -47.81 -37.73 42.03
CA LYS A 74 -48.26 -36.92 40.88
C LYS A 74 -47.79 -35.47 41.00
N ILE A 75 -47.96 -34.87 42.18
CA ILE A 75 -47.54 -33.49 42.44
C ILE A 75 -46.01 -33.35 42.30
N GLN A 76 -45.24 -34.29 42.84
CA GLN A 76 -43.78 -34.29 42.70
C GLN A 76 -43.31 -34.47 41.25
N ALA A 77 -43.93 -35.39 40.50
CA ALA A 77 -43.63 -35.60 39.09
C ALA A 77 -43.95 -34.35 38.26
N TRP A 78 -45.06 -33.68 38.55
CA TRP A 78 -45.44 -32.42 37.91
C TRP A 78 -44.42 -31.30 38.15
N TRP A 79 -43.99 -31.10 39.40
CA TRP A 79 -42.97 -30.12 39.74
C TRP A 79 -41.63 -30.39 39.07
N ARG A 80 -41.15 -31.64 39.09
CA ARG A 80 -39.92 -32.04 38.38
C ARG A 80 -40.02 -31.76 36.88
N GLY A 81 -41.18 -32.05 36.27
CA GLY A 81 -41.43 -31.76 34.86
C GLY A 81 -41.40 -30.26 34.52
N ILE A 82 -41.97 -29.41 35.37
CA ILE A 82 -41.94 -27.95 35.18
C ILE A 82 -40.52 -27.39 35.28
N VAL A 83 -39.75 -27.81 36.29
CA VAL A 83 -38.37 -27.34 36.48
C VAL A 83 -37.49 -27.72 35.29
N VAL A 84 -37.60 -28.95 34.78
CA VAL A 84 -36.85 -29.41 33.60
C VAL A 84 -37.27 -28.64 32.34
N ARG A 85 -38.58 -28.42 32.12
CA ARG A 85 -39.05 -27.67 30.93
C ARG A 85 -38.55 -26.23 30.95
N ARG A 86 -38.56 -25.57 32.11
CA ARG A 86 -38.10 -24.18 32.24
C ARG A 86 -36.59 -24.04 32.03
N SER A 87 -35.80 -24.98 32.55
CA SER A 87 -34.35 -25.02 32.32
C SER A 87 -34.00 -25.31 30.86
N LEU A 88 -34.68 -26.27 30.22
CA LEU A 88 -34.51 -26.56 28.80
C LEU A 88 -34.83 -25.35 27.92
N LEU A 89 -35.91 -24.62 28.22
CA LEU A 89 -36.27 -23.39 27.49
C LEU A 89 -35.18 -22.32 27.63
N PHE A 90 -34.66 -22.10 28.83
CA PHE A 90 -33.58 -21.13 29.04
C PHE A 90 -32.30 -21.53 28.30
N ALA A 91 -31.92 -22.82 28.35
CA ALA A 91 -30.79 -23.35 27.61
C ALA A 91 -30.97 -23.21 26.08
N ALA A 92 -32.17 -23.50 25.57
CA ALA A 92 -32.49 -23.36 24.16
C ALA A 92 -32.44 -21.90 23.68
N LEU A 93 -32.93 -20.95 24.47
CA LEU A 93 -32.84 -19.51 24.17
C LEU A 93 -31.38 -19.04 24.18
N GLY A 94 -30.58 -19.50 25.14
CA GLY A 94 -29.14 -19.25 25.18
C GLY A 94 -28.43 -19.77 23.93
N ALA A 95 -28.68 -21.03 23.56
CA ALA A 95 -28.12 -21.65 22.36
C ALA A 95 -28.52 -20.90 21.08
N LEU A 96 -29.80 -20.52 20.93
CA LEU A 96 -30.28 -19.75 19.78
C LEU A 96 -29.60 -18.38 19.67
N THR A 97 -29.37 -17.71 20.80
CA THR A 97 -28.68 -16.42 20.84
C THR A 97 -27.23 -16.56 20.36
N ILE A 98 -26.51 -17.57 20.87
CA ILE A 98 -25.13 -17.87 20.46
C ILE A 98 -25.07 -18.25 18.97
N GLN A 99 -25.98 -19.09 18.48
CA GLN A 99 -26.04 -19.49 17.07
C GLN A 99 -26.30 -18.30 16.14
N ARG A 100 -27.23 -17.41 16.50
CA ARG A 100 -27.51 -16.18 15.73
C ARG A 100 -26.30 -15.25 15.71
N TRP A 101 -25.64 -15.08 16.85
CA TRP A 101 -24.42 -14.27 16.96
C TRP A 101 -23.30 -14.81 16.06
N TRP A 102 -23.04 -16.12 16.09
CA TRP A 102 -22.05 -16.76 15.20
C TRP A 102 -22.40 -16.61 13.72
N LYS A 103 -23.68 -16.80 13.34
CA LYS A 103 -24.13 -16.56 11.96
C LYS A 103 -23.85 -15.11 11.54
N GLN A 104 -24.12 -14.14 12.40
CA GLN A 104 -23.87 -12.73 12.10
C GLN A 104 -22.38 -12.43 11.93
N ILE A 105 -21.51 -12.99 12.79
CA ILE A 105 -20.06 -12.85 12.67
C ILE A 105 -19.54 -13.47 11.37
N ARG A 106 -20.02 -14.67 11.02
CA ARG A 106 -19.64 -15.34 9.76
C ARG A 106 -20.07 -14.52 8.55
N MET A 107 -21.27 -13.95 8.57
CA MET A 107 -21.76 -13.07 7.49
C MET A 107 -20.92 -11.80 7.37
N ARG A 108 -20.62 -11.11 8.48
CA ARG A 108 -19.73 -9.93 8.48
C ARG A 108 -18.34 -10.26 7.94
N ALA A 109 -17.77 -11.40 8.33
CA ALA A 109 -16.47 -11.84 7.83
C ALA A 109 -16.49 -12.12 6.32
N LEU A 110 -17.56 -12.76 5.81
CA LEU A 110 -17.73 -13.00 4.39
C LEU A 110 -17.91 -11.70 3.59
N GLU A 111 -18.71 -10.77 4.11
CA GLU A 111 -18.90 -9.44 3.51
C GLU A 111 -17.59 -8.64 3.48
N ALA A 112 -16.82 -8.65 4.57
CA ALA A 112 -15.52 -7.99 4.61
C ALA A 112 -14.56 -8.57 3.56
N ARG A 113 -14.51 -9.90 3.41
CA ARG A 113 -13.72 -10.55 2.35
C ARG A 113 -14.19 -10.14 0.95
N ARG A 114 -15.51 -10.11 0.71
CA ARG A 114 -16.07 -9.67 -0.57
C ARG A 114 -15.71 -8.21 -0.89
N ARG A 115 -15.85 -7.31 0.09
CA ARG A 115 -15.47 -5.89 -0.05
C ARG A 115 -13.98 -5.73 -0.33
N ALA A 116 -13.11 -6.43 0.40
CA ALA A 116 -11.67 -6.38 0.18
C ALA A 116 -11.27 -6.82 -1.24
N VAL A 117 -11.91 -7.85 -1.78
CA VAL A 117 -11.68 -8.30 -3.16
C VAL A 117 -12.13 -7.23 -4.15
N LEU A 118 -13.32 -6.66 -3.98
CA LEU A 118 -13.82 -5.58 -4.86
C LEU A 118 -12.91 -4.35 -4.81
N GLU A 119 -12.48 -3.92 -3.62
CA GLU A 119 -11.54 -2.80 -3.44
C GLU A 119 -10.18 -3.05 -4.08
N ALA A 120 -9.71 -4.30 -4.11
CA ALA A 120 -8.48 -4.65 -4.80
C ALA A 120 -8.64 -4.51 -6.32
N PHE A 121 -9.77 -4.93 -6.87
CA PHE A 121 -10.07 -4.77 -8.30
C PHE A 121 -10.23 -3.30 -8.69
N THR A 122 -11.00 -2.52 -7.92
CA THR A 122 -11.16 -1.09 -8.21
C THR A 122 -9.82 -0.36 -8.13
N ARG A 123 -8.97 -0.66 -7.13
CA ARG A 123 -7.61 -0.08 -7.06
C ARG A 123 -6.78 -0.37 -8.32
N LYS A 124 -6.85 -1.59 -8.84
CA LYS A 124 -6.17 -1.97 -10.10
C LYS A 124 -6.71 -1.18 -11.29
N GLU A 125 -8.03 -1.04 -11.40
CA GLU A 125 -8.67 -0.25 -12.47
C GLU A 125 -8.28 1.23 -12.38
N TRP A 126 -8.34 1.83 -11.19
CA TRP A 126 -7.90 3.20 -10.95
C TRP A 126 -6.43 3.41 -11.31
N ALA A 127 -5.56 2.47 -10.93
CA ALA A 127 -4.14 2.51 -11.31
C ALA A 127 -3.97 2.43 -12.84
N ALA A 128 -4.70 1.53 -13.50
CA ALA A 128 -4.66 1.38 -14.95
C ALA A 128 -5.14 2.65 -15.67
N VAL A 129 -6.25 3.26 -15.23
CA VAL A 129 -6.78 4.50 -15.81
C VAL A 129 -5.81 5.67 -15.60
N ARG A 130 -5.19 5.78 -14.42
CA ARG A 130 -4.15 6.80 -14.15
C ARG A 130 -2.92 6.59 -15.03
N LEU A 131 -2.47 5.35 -15.19
CA LEU A 131 -1.34 5.05 -16.08
C LEU A 131 -1.69 5.34 -17.55
N GLN A 132 -2.89 4.97 -18.00
CA GLN A 132 -3.36 5.27 -19.35
C GLN A 132 -3.44 6.78 -19.60
N SER A 133 -3.92 7.57 -18.63
CA SER A 133 -3.99 9.03 -18.79
C SER A 133 -2.60 9.66 -18.84
N TRP A 134 -1.65 9.18 -18.05
CA TRP A 134 -0.25 9.59 -18.12
C TRP A 134 0.39 9.25 -19.46
N VAL A 135 0.21 8.02 -19.96
CA VAL A 135 0.75 7.61 -21.27
C VAL A 135 0.14 8.44 -22.40
N ARG A 136 -1.16 8.71 -22.38
CA ARG A 136 -1.83 9.57 -23.37
C ARG A 136 -1.27 11.00 -23.32
N MET A 137 -1.16 11.59 -22.14
CA MET A 137 -0.58 12.92 -21.95
C MET A 137 0.87 12.98 -22.42
N TRP A 138 1.68 11.98 -22.06
CA TRP A 138 3.07 11.87 -22.47
C TRP A 138 3.24 11.82 -23.99
N ARG A 139 2.44 10.99 -24.68
CA ARG A 139 2.47 10.92 -26.15
C ARG A 139 2.15 12.27 -26.81
N ILE A 140 1.14 12.97 -26.30
CA ILE A 140 0.76 14.30 -26.82
C ILE A 140 1.90 15.29 -26.57
N ARG A 141 2.46 15.32 -25.36
CA ARG A 141 3.58 16.21 -25.00
C ARG A 141 4.81 15.95 -25.87
N LEU A 142 5.16 14.68 -26.09
CA LEU A 142 6.27 14.30 -26.96
C LEU A 142 6.05 14.79 -28.40
N ARG A 143 4.84 14.60 -28.95
CA ARG A 143 4.49 15.08 -30.29
C ARG A 143 4.57 16.60 -30.38
N TYR A 144 4.04 17.30 -29.38
CA TYR A 144 4.13 18.76 -29.29
C TYR A 144 5.57 19.25 -29.23
N CYS A 145 6.41 18.65 -28.36
CA CYS A 145 7.82 19.00 -28.24
C CYS A 145 8.58 18.78 -29.56
N ARG A 146 8.33 17.68 -30.26
CA ARG A 146 8.94 17.42 -31.59
C ARG A 146 8.52 18.48 -32.61
N LEU A 147 7.23 18.79 -32.70
CA LEU A 147 6.72 19.81 -33.62
C LEU A 147 7.29 21.19 -33.30
N LEU A 148 7.33 21.55 -32.01
CA LEU A 148 7.86 22.82 -31.54
C LEU A 148 9.37 22.94 -31.80
N HIS A 149 10.12 21.85 -31.62
CA HIS A 149 11.55 21.82 -31.95
C HIS A 149 11.78 22.01 -33.45
N ALA A 150 11.04 21.28 -34.30
CA ALA A 150 11.09 21.47 -35.75
C ALA A 150 10.72 22.89 -36.18
N ALA A 151 9.63 23.45 -35.61
CA ALA A 151 9.22 24.82 -35.88
C ALA A 151 10.30 25.83 -35.48
N ARG A 152 10.96 25.66 -34.33
CA ARG A 152 12.07 26.52 -33.91
C ARG A 152 13.27 26.46 -34.85
N ILE A 153 13.64 25.27 -35.33
CA ILE A 153 14.72 25.13 -36.32
C ILE A 153 14.37 25.88 -37.60
N ILE A 154 13.15 25.68 -38.11
CA ILE A 154 12.67 26.36 -39.31
C ILE A 154 12.67 27.87 -39.07
N GLN A 155 12.09 28.35 -37.97
CA GLN A 155 12.08 29.78 -37.63
C GLN A 155 13.49 30.37 -37.49
N GLY A 156 14.42 29.65 -36.88
CA GLY A 156 15.82 30.04 -36.78
C GLY A 156 16.48 30.16 -38.16
N TYR A 157 16.28 29.17 -39.02
CA TYR A 157 16.73 29.22 -40.40
C TYR A 157 16.15 30.44 -41.14
N TRP A 158 14.83 30.66 -41.07
CA TRP A 158 14.18 31.81 -41.72
C TRP A 158 14.67 33.16 -41.16
N ARG A 159 14.88 33.27 -39.84
CA ARG A 159 15.42 34.49 -39.21
C ARG A 159 16.86 34.77 -39.61
N CYS A 160 17.66 33.73 -39.83
CA CYS A 160 19.07 33.84 -40.21
C CYS A 160 19.30 33.81 -41.73
N ARG A 161 18.28 33.49 -42.54
CA ARG A 161 18.38 33.43 -44.01
C ARG A 161 18.83 34.75 -44.65
N PRO A 162 18.36 35.94 -44.20
CA PRO A 162 18.91 37.21 -44.68
C PRO A 162 20.29 37.53 -44.09
N CYS A 163 20.66 36.95 -42.95
CA CYS A 163 21.95 37.22 -42.29
C CYS A 163 23.11 36.46 -42.94
N SER A 164 22.89 35.28 -43.53
CA SER A 164 23.92 34.56 -44.30
C SER A 164 24.31 35.27 -45.61
N SER A 165 23.46 36.14 -46.16
CA SER A 165 23.78 36.96 -47.34
C SER A 165 24.09 38.42 -46.99
N ARG A 166 24.13 38.78 -45.71
CA ARG A 166 24.48 40.14 -45.28
C ARG A 166 25.98 40.19 -45.11
N GLY A 167 26.62 40.82 -46.08
CA GLY A 167 28.00 41.23 -45.94
C GLY A 167 28.22 42.04 -44.66
N PHE A 168 29.40 41.91 -44.05
CA PHE A 168 29.76 42.74 -42.91
C PHE A 168 30.39 44.05 -43.41
N ILE A 169 30.12 45.14 -42.71
CA ILE A 169 30.70 46.45 -42.99
C ILE A 169 31.73 46.74 -41.91
N LYS A 170 32.98 46.96 -42.30
CA LYS A 170 34.09 47.33 -41.42
C LYS A 170 34.50 48.76 -41.75
N GLY A 171 34.35 49.66 -40.78
CA GLY A 171 34.78 51.06 -40.92
C GLY A 171 36.11 51.30 -40.23
N HIS A 172 37.09 51.81 -40.98
CA HIS A 172 38.31 52.39 -40.46
C HIS A 172 38.23 53.91 -40.59
N TYR A 173 38.49 54.64 -39.51
CA TYR A 173 38.56 56.10 -39.56
C TYR A 173 39.87 56.58 -38.95
N ARG A 174 40.44 57.62 -39.54
CA ARG A 174 41.62 58.30 -39.05
C ARG A 174 41.35 59.79 -38.99
N VAL A 175 41.41 60.34 -37.79
CA VAL A 175 41.24 61.78 -37.55
C VAL A 175 42.63 62.44 -37.61
N THR A 176 42.78 63.40 -38.51
CA THR A 176 43.92 64.31 -38.56
C THR A 176 43.45 65.73 -38.22
N ALA A 177 44.37 66.63 -37.84
CA ALA A 177 44.02 67.97 -37.35
C ALA A 177 43.11 68.79 -38.30
N ASN A 178 43.23 68.55 -39.61
CA ASN A 178 42.54 69.34 -40.63
C ASN A 178 41.52 68.53 -41.47
N GLN A 179 41.51 67.19 -41.33
CA GLN A 179 40.73 66.28 -42.18
C GLN A 179 40.40 64.98 -41.45
N LEU A 180 39.23 64.42 -41.72
CA LEU A 180 38.80 63.09 -41.32
C LEU A 180 38.88 62.15 -42.54
N HIS A 181 39.70 61.11 -42.45
CA HIS A 181 39.74 60.05 -43.45
C HIS A 181 38.85 58.90 -42.99
N LEU A 182 37.88 58.52 -43.81
CA LEU A 182 36.96 57.42 -43.58
C LEU A 182 37.15 56.37 -44.67
N GLU A 183 37.37 55.13 -44.29
CA GLU A 183 37.47 53.97 -45.19
C GLU A 183 36.46 52.91 -44.74
N LEU A 184 35.51 52.59 -45.61
CA LEU A 184 34.51 51.56 -45.40
C LEU A 184 34.81 50.37 -46.30
N GLU A 185 35.03 49.21 -45.68
CA GLU A 185 35.12 47.92 -46.35
C GLU A 185 33.77 47.21 -46.23
N ILE A 186 33.12 46.98 -47.38
CA ILE A 186 31.83 46.28 -47.49
C ILE A 186 32.12 44.92 -48.10
N VAL A 187 32.08 43.86 -47.29
CA VAL A 187 32.37 42.49 -47.75
C VAL A 187 31.06 41.78 -48.04
N LEU A 188 30.55 41.86 -49.28
CA LEU A 188 29.32 41.19 -49.70
C LEU A 188 29.65 40.07 -50.72
N GLY A 189 29.95 38.87 -50.24
CA GLY A 189 30.32 37.73 -51.09
C GLY A 189 31.82 37.44 -51.10
N SER A 190 32.39 37.09 -52.24
CA SER A 190 33.80 36.66 -52.38
C SER A 190 34.81 37.81 -52.52
N GLU A 191 34.36 39.01 -52.89
CA GLU A 191 35.23 40.18 -53.13
C GLU A 191 34.80 41.35 -52.22
N PRO A 192 35.74 42.02 -51.53
CA PRO A 192 35.47 43.19 -50.72
C PRO A 192 35.40 44.46 -51.57
N CYS A 193 34.39 45.30 -51.35
CA CYS A 193 34.31 46.65 -51.92
C CYS A 193 34.84 47.68 -50.92
N ILE A 194 35.83 48.48 -51.32
CA ILE A 194 36.43 49.52 -50.47
C ILE A 194 35.97 50.90 -50.95
N VAL A 195 35.42 51.70 -50.04
CA VAL A 195 35.00 53.08 -50.27
C VAL A 195 35.74 54.01 -49.31
N SER A 196 36.54 54.94 -49.84
CA SER A 196 37.31 55.92 -49.06
C SER A 196 36.83 57.35 -49.30
N GLU A 197 36.61 58.12 -48.24
CA GLU A 197 36.21 59.53 -48.28
C GLU A 197 37.04 60.39 -47.32
N CYS A 198 37.42 61.60 -47.76
CA CYS A 198 38.16 62.58 -46.96
C CYS A 198 37.28 63.80 -46.69
N ILE A 199 36.85 63.97 -45.44
CA ILE A 199 36.00 65.09 -45.03
C ILE A 199 36.86 66.16 -44.36
N PRO A 200 36.94 67.40 -44.90
CA PRO A 200 37.69 68.48 -44.26
C PRO A 200 37.03 68.89 -42.94
N LEU A 201 37.83 69.02 -41.88
CA LEU A 201 37.35 69.45 -40.58
C LEU A 201 37.51 70.98 -40.46
N PRO A 202 36.48 71.71 -40.00
CA PRO A 202 36.60 73.15 -39.78
C PRO A 202 37.59 73.41 -38.65
N VAL A 203 38.78 73.89 -38.99
CA VAL A 203 39.77 74.33 -38.00
C VAL A 203 39.22 75.59 -37.34
N LYS A 204 38.80 75.50 -36.07
CA LYS A 204 38.55 76.70 -35.27
C LYS A 204 39.90 77.34 -34.97
N GLN A 205 40.15 78.50 -35.59
CA GLN A 205 41.21 79.42 -35.18
C GLN A 205 40.88 80.05 -33.82
#